data_AF-A0A0H3NY91-F1
#
_entry.id   AF-A0A0H3NY91-F1
#
_cell.length_a   1.000
_cell.length_b   1.000
_cell.length_c   1.000
_cell.angle_alpha   90.00
_cell.angle_beta   90.00
_cell.angle_gamma   90.00
#
_symmetry.space_group_name_H-M   'P 1'
#
loop_
_entity.id
_entity.type
_entity.pdbx_description
1 polymer ?
#
loop_
_entity_poly.entity_id
_entity_poly.type
_entity_poly.pdbx_seq_one_letter_code
_entity_poly.pdbx_strand_id
1 'polypeptide(L)'
;MKQAANKEALAKDLLTMLLEFTPQVIQRVQAILAGSHDDDILNLIHKFHGSCACSGVPRLRQLCMTIEQQLRQQTDVQDLQPEWLELLDEIDNVRFAARNYLGAA
;
A
#
# COMPACT_ATOMS: atom_id res chain seq x y z
N MET A 1 23.52 -0.48 23.24
CA MET A 1 22.68 0.45 22.46
C MET A 1 22.83 0.35 20.93
N LYS A 2 23.75 -0.45 20.35
CA LYS A 2 23.90 -0.55 18.87
C LYS A 2 22.82 -1.36 18.14
N GLN A 3 22.23 -2.37 18.79
CA GLN A 3 21.22 -3.24 18.18
C GLN A 3 19.88 -2.54 17.94
N ALA A 4 19.51 -1.57 18.78
CA ALA A 4 18.27 -0.80 18.61
C ALA A 4 18.36 0.16 17.43
N ALA A 5 19.49 0.87 17.28
CA ALA A 5 19.75 1.77 16.16
C ALA A 5 19.73 1.04 14.79
N ASN A 6 20.24 -0.18 14.72
CA ASN A 6 20.22 -0.98 13.48
C ASN A 6 18.79 -1.40 13.07
N LYS A 7 17.92 -1.66 14.07
CA LYS A 7 16.50 -1.98 13.82
C LYS A 7 15.70 -0.75 13.41
N GLU A 8 15.98 0.41 14.01
CA GLU A 8 15.32 1.66 13.63
C GLU A 8 15.70 2.10 12.22
N ALA A 9 16.99 2.04 11.86
CA ALA A 9 17.44 2.36 10.50
C ALA A 9 16.77 1.45 9.46
N LEU A 10 16.79 0.13 9.70
CA LEU A 10 16.11 -0.83 8.83
C LEU A 10 14.60 -0.56 8.71
N ALA A 11 13.92 -0.20 9.82
CA ALA A 11 12.50 0.13 9.77
C ALA A 11 12.22 1.38 8.92
N LYS A 12 13.09 2.40 9.00
CA LYS A 12 13.01 3.61 8.16
C LYS A 12 13.27 3.28 6.68
N ASP A 13 14.23 2.42 6.37
CA ASP A 13 14.50 1.97 5.00
C ASP A 13 13.32 1.20 4.41
N LEU A 14 12.73 0.28 5.19
CA LEU A 14 11.56 -0.50 4.77
C LEU A 14 10.34 0.39 4.53
N LEU A 15 10.08 1.34 5.43
CA LEU A 15 9.01 2.32 5.24
C LEU A 15 9.27 3.21 4.01
N THR A 16 10.52 3.63 3.79
CA THR A 16 10.87 4.44 2.61
C THR A 16 10.61 3.68 1.32
N MET A 17 11.05 2.42 1.21
CA MET A 17 10.77 1.57 0.05
C MET A 17 9.26 1.34 -0.17
N LEU A 18 8.49 1.20 0.91
CA LEU A 18 7.02 1.13 0.82
C LEU A 18 6.46 2.41 0.21
N LEU A 19 6.87 3.58 0.70
CA LEU A 19 6.40 4.89 0.21
C LEU A 19 6.78 5.12 -1.25
N GLU A 20 7.97 4.71 -1.67
CA GLU A 20 8.44 4.78 -3.07
C GLU A 20 7.60 3.89 -4.00
N PHE A 21 6.98 2.82 -3.48
CA PHE A 21 6.10 1.95 -4.27
C PHE A 21 4.69 2.53 -4.42
N THR A 22 4.23 3.37 -3.49
CA THR A 22 2.85 3.90 -3.48
C THR A 22 2.44 4.66 -4.76
N PRO A 23 3.27 5.47 -5.45
CA PRO A 23 2.82 6.20 -6.64
C PRO A 23 2.34 5.28 -7.77
N GLN A 24 2.99 4.12 -7.94
CA GLN A 24 2.57 3.14 -8.94
C GLN A 24 1.20 2.53 -8.61
N VAL A 25 0.95 2.27 -7.32
CA VAL A 25 -0.33 1.75 -6.83
C VAL A 25 -1.43 2.79 -7.04
N ILE A 26 -1.19 4.03 -6.61
CA ILE A 26 -2.14 5.14 -6.76
C ILE A 26 -2.55 5.31 -8.23
N GLN A 27 -1.57 5.36 -9.14
CA GLN A 27 -1.84 5.55 -10.57
C GLN A 27 -2.76 4.45 -11.14
N ARG A 28 -2.48 3.19 -10.83
CA ARG A 28 -3.25 2.05 -11.37
C ARG A 28 -4.66 1.99 -10.76
N VAL A 29 -4.79 2.24 -9.46
CA VAL A 29 -6.08 2.30 -8.78
C VAL A 29 -6.94 3.45 -9.32
N GLN A 30 -6.35 4.63 -9.55
CA GLN A 30 -7.06 5.77 -10.16
C GLN A 30 -7.53 5.46 -11.59
N ALA A 31 -6.72 4.76 -12.39
CA ALA A 31 -7.12 4.34 -13.73
C ALA A 31 -8.32 3.37 -13.69
N ILE A 32 -8.32 2.41 -12.76
CA ILE A 32 -9.44 1.48 -12.54
C ILE A 32 -10.71 2.23 -12.15
N LEU A 33 -10.61 3.18 -11.21
CA LEU A 33 -11.73 4.04 -10.79
C LEU A 33 -12.27 4.92 -11.93
N ALA A 34 -11.45 5.22 -12.93
CA ALA A 34 -11.85 5.92 -14.16
C ALA A 34 -12.44 4.98 -15.24
N GLY A 35 -12.63 3.69 -14.93
CA GLY A 35 -13.20 2.69 -15.83
C GLY A 35 -12.16 1.95 -16.69
N SER A 36 -10.86 2.10 -16.41
CA SER A 36 -9.83 1.31 -17.10
C SER A 36 -9.83 -0.13 -16.62
N HIS A 37 -9.52 -1.05 -17.53
CA HIS A 37 -9.20 -2.42 -17.16
C HIS A 37 -7.72 -2.57 -16.84
N ASP A 38 -7.39 -3.47 -15.92
CA ASP A 38 -6.02 -3.75 -15.54
C ASP A 38 -5.83 -5.22 -15.16
N ASP A 39 -5.36 -6.03 -16.12
CA ASP A 39 -5.16 -7.46 -15.97
C ASP A 39 -4.11 -7.85 -14.92
N ASP A 40 -3.20 -6.95 -14.57
CA ASP A 40 -2.08 -7.24 -13.65
C ASP A 40 -2.30 -6.59 -12.25
N ILE A 41 -3.48 -6.01 -11.99
CA ILE A 41 -3.74 -5.33 -10.71
C ILE A 41 -3.62 -6.28 -9.51
N LEU A 42 -4.04 -7.54 -9.66
CA LEU A 42 -3.89 -8.55 -8.60
C LEU A 42 -2.42 -8.74 -8.21
N ASN A 43 -1.52 -8.80 -9.18
CA ASN A 43 -0.09 -8.99 -8.93
C ASN A 43 0.53 -7.75 -8.28
N LEU A 44 0.10 -6.55 -8.69
CA LEU A 44 0.50 -5.30 -8.05
C LEU A 44 0.07 -5.26 -6.58
N ILE A 45 -1.20 -5.54 -6.30
CA ILE A 45 -1.75 -5.54 -4.93
C ILE A 45 -1.09 -6.63 -4.08
N HIS A 46 -0.82 -7.81 -4.63
CA HIS A 46 -0.08 -8.87 -3.93
C HIS A 46 1.33 -8.40 -3.51
N LYS A 47 2.08 -7.75 -4.41
CA LYS A 47 3.40 -7.18 -4.09
C LYS A 47 3.28 -6.09 -3.03
N PHE A 48 2.28 -5.21 -3.16
CA PHE A 48 2.08 -4.11 -2.23
C PHE A 48 1.68 -4.59 -0.83
N HIS A 49 0.81 -5.59 -0.76
CA HIS A 49 0.48 -6.30 0.48
C HIS A 49 1.74 -6.88 1.14
N GLY A 50 2.62 -7.53 0.37
CA GLY A 50 3.91 -8.03 0.86
C GLY A 50 4.79 -6.93 1.47
N SER A 51 4.90 -5.79 0.80
CA SER A 51 5.67 -4.63 1.31
C SER A 51 5.08 -4.03 2.60
N CYS A 52 3.77 -4.14 2.82
CA CYS A 52 3.11 -3.65 4.03
C CYS A 52 3.46 -4.50 5.28
N ALA A 53 3.79 -5.78 5.12
CA ALA A 53 3.99 -6.71 6.23
C ALA A 53 5.17 -6.32 7.15
N CYS A 54 6.18 -5.63 6.62
CA CYS A 54 7.41 -5.29 7.34
C CYS A 54 7.47 -3.82 7.81
N SER A 55 6.44 -3.01 7.54
CA SER A 55 6.52 -1.54 7.62
C SER A 55 5.61 -0.90 8.67
N GLY A 56 4.93 -1.71 9.51
CA GLY A 56 4.14 -1.19 10.63
C GLY A 56 2.85 -0.46 10.22
N VAL A 57 2.23 -0.84 9.10
CA VAL A 57 1.03 -0.21 8.52
C VAL A 57 -0.18 -1.15 8.56
N PRO A 58 -0.74 -1.48 9.74
CA PRO A 58 -1.70 -2.57 9.90
C PRO A 58 -3.00 -2.38 9.11
N ARG A 59 -3.52 -1.15 9.04
CA ARG A 59 -4.75 -0.85 8.30
C ARG A 59 -4.53 -0.95 6.78
N LEU A 60 -3.46 -0.34 6.27
CA LEU A 60 -3.10 -0.47 4.86
C LEU A 60 -2.90 -1.93 4.44
N ARG A 61 -2.22 -2.71 5.28
CA ARG A 61 -2.03 -4.16 5.07
C ARG A 61 -3.37 -4.89 4.99
N GLN A 62 -4.30 -4.58 5.88
CA GLN A 62 -5.62 -5.21 5.92
C GLN A 62 -6.43 -4.91 4.65
N LEU A 63 -6.41 -3.66 4.19
CA LEU A 63 -7.07 -3.27 2.94
C LEU A 63 -6.49 -4.02 1.73
N CYS A 64 -5.16 -4.08 1.63
CA CYS A 64 -4.50 -4.83 0.56
C CYS A 64 -4.86 -6.33 0.59
N MET A 65 -4.93 -6.93 1.78
CA MET A 65 -5.33 -8.33 1.93
C MET A 65 -6.77 -8.56 1.48
N THR A 66 -7.72 -7.69 1.89
CA THR A 66 -9.13 -7.78 1.50
C THR A 66 -9.27 -7.70 -0.02
N ILE A 67 -8.66 -6.68 -0.63
CA ILE A 67 -8.68 -6.48 -2.09
C ILE A 67 -8.07 -7.68 -2.81
N GLU A 68 -6.90 -8.15 -2.37
CA GLU A 68 -6.23 -9.31 -2.95
C GLU A 68 -7.13 -10.56 -2.91
N GLN A 69 -7.82 -10.80 -1.79
CA GLN A 69 -8.73 -11.93 -1.64
C GLN A 69 -9.93 -11.84 -2.58
N GLN A 70 -10.52 -10.66 -2.76
CA GLN A 70 -11.64 -10.46 -3.68
C GLN A 70 -11.21 -10.64 -5.14
N LEU A 71 -10.07 -10.07 -5.54
CA LEU A 71 -9.51 -10.26 -6.88
C LEU A 71 -9.20 -11.73 -7.18
N ARG A 72 -8.69 -12.49 -6.20
CA ARG A 72 -8.47 -13.95 -6.35
C ARG A 72 -9.77 -14.74 -6.52
N GLN A 73 -10.88 -14.23 -5.97
CA GLN A 73 -12.22 -14.76 -6.17
C GLN A 73 -12.85 -14.29 -7.49
N GLN A 74 -12.08 -13.59 -8.34
CA GLN A 74 -12.53 -13.05 -9.63
C GLN A 74 -13.66 -12.03 -9.49
N THR A 75 -13.74 -11.33 -8.35
CA THR A 75 -14.59 -10.14 -8.23
C THR A 75 -14.16 -9.11 -9.26
N ASP A 76 -15.13 -8.48 -9.92
CA ASP A 76 -14.84 -7.44 -10.90
C ASP A 76 -14.13 -6.25 -10.22
N VAL A 77 -13.12 -5.69 -10.86
CA VAL A 77 -12.36 -4.55 -10.34
C VAL A 77 -13.25 -3.33 -10.12
N GLN A 78 -14.34 -3.19 -10.87
CA GLN A 78 -15.32 -2.12 -10.73
C GLN A 78 -16.23 -2.30 -9.51
N ASP A 79 -16.49 -3.54 -9.09
CA ASP A 79 -17.27 -3.85 -7.89
C ASP A 79 -16.50 -3.53 -6.60
N LEU A 80 -15.18 -3.37 -6.68
CA LEU A 80 -14.28 -3.05 -5.56
C LEU A 80 -14.04 -1.54 -5.38
N GLN A 81 -14.88 -0.69 -5.99
CA GLN A 81 -14.79 0.77 -5.87
C GLN A 81 -14.63 1.29 -4.42
N PRO A 82 -15.41 0.84 -3.42
CA PRO A 82 -15.24 1.36 -2.06
C PRO A 82 -13.89 0.99 -1.47
N GLU A 83 -13.40 -0.23 -1.66
CA GLU A 83 -12.09 -0.67 -1.17
C GLU A 83 -10.95 0.09 -1.86
N TRP A 84 -11.09 0.42 -3.15
CA TRP A 84 -10.13 1.24 -3.87
C TRP A 84 -10.01 2.65 -3.31
N LEU A 85 -11.13 3.28 -3.00
CA LEU A 85 -11.15 4.61 -2.38
C LEU A 85 -10.53 4.56 -0.98
N GLU A 86 -10.90 3.58 -0.17
CA GLU A 86 -10.31 3.39 1.15
C GLU A 86 -8.79 3.12 1.09
N LEU A 87 -8.33 2.39 0.08
CA LEU A 87 -6.91 2.14 -0.14
C LEU A 87 -6.16 3.46 -0.44
N LEU A 88 -6.71 4.31 -1.30
CA LEU A 88 -6.11 5.61 -1.63
C LEU A 88 -6.04 6.51 -0.40
N ASP A 89 -7.14 6.62 0.36
CA ASP A 89 -7.19 7.42 1.57
C ASP A 89 -6.17 6.94 2.61
N GLU A 90 -6.05 5.62 2.79
CA GLU A 90 -5.10 5.06 3.75
C GLU A 90 -3.64 5.23 3.30
N ILE A 91 -3.37 5.17 2.00
CA ILE A 91 -2.04 5.50 1.46
C ILE A 91 -1.66 6.94 1.84
N ASP A 92 -2.58 7.89 1.69
CA ASP A 92 -2.32 9.28 2.07
C ASP A 92 -2.13 9.46 3.58
N ASN A 93 -2.91 8.75 4.40
CA ASN A 93 -2.71 8.72 5.86
C ASN A 93 -1.30 8.21 6.23
N VAL A 94 -0.86 7.10 5.62
CA VAL A 94 0.47 6.53 5.85
C VAL A 94 1.56 7.50 5.41
N ARG A 95 1.44 8.12 4.24
CA ARG A 95 2.40 9.11 3.74
C ARG A 95 2.50 10.31 4.68
N PHE A 96 1.37 10.79 5.20
CA PHE A 96 1.34 11.88 6.17
C PHE A 96 2.02 11.49 7.49
N ALA A 97 1.67 10.33 8.05
CA ALA A 97 2.27 9.84 9.29
C ALA A 97 3.78 9.60 9.15
N ALA A 98 4.23 9.11 8.00
CA ALA A 98 5.63 8.82 7.74
C ALA A 98 6.52 10.05 7.70
N ARG A 99 6.02 11.23 7.30
CA ARG A 99 6.80 12.50 7.32
C ARG A 99 7.36 12.78 8.71
N ASN A 100 6.52 12.63 9.73
CA ASN A 100 6.90 12.84 11.13
C ASN A 100 7.92 11.80 11.61
N TYR A 101 7.81 10.55 11.15
CA TYR A 101 8.66 9.44 11.59
C TYR A 101 10.03 9.43 10.89
N LEU A 102 10.08 9.77 9.60
CA LEU A 102 11.30 9.82 8.80
C LEU A 102 12.08 11.13 9.01
N GLY A 103 11.47 12.14 9.63
CA GLY A 103 12.09 13.47 9.79
C GLY A 103 12.25 14.21 8.47
N ALA A 104 11.50 13.82 7.44
CA ALA A 104 11.45 14.53 6.16
C ALA A 104 10.53 15.74 6.33
N ALA A 105 11.13 16.92 6.46
CA ALA A 105 10.46 18.22 6.39
C ALA A 105 9.92 18.48 4.98
#